data_AF-A0A920PE95-F1
#
_entry.id   AF-A0A920PE95-F1
#
_cell.length_a   1.000
_cell.length_b   1.000
_cell.length_c   1.000
_cell.angle_alpha   90.00
_cell.angle_beta   90.00
_cell.angle_gamma   90.00
#
_symmetry.space_group_name_H-M   'P 1'
#
loop_
_entity.id
_entity.type
_entity.pdbx_description
1 polymer ?
#
loop_
_entity_poly.entity_id
_entity_poly.type
_entity_poly.pdbx_seq_one_letter_code
_entity_poly.pdbx_strand_id
1 'polypeptide(L)' 'MEDPITENELINADEVFITNSGIEIVPVTQIDSQYIGKKKPGILTEFFHLNF' A
#
# COMPACT_ATOMS: atom_id res chain seq x y z
N MET A 1 14.46 12.14 -9.46
CA MET A 1 14.73 11.59 -8.13
C MET A 1 13.39 11.44 -7.45
N GLU A 2 13.23 10.38 -6.69
CA GLU A 2 12.04 10.14 -5.90
C GLU A 2 12.20 10.82 -4.54
N ASP A 3 11.13 11.41 -4.05
CA ASP A 3 11.12 12.14 -2.78
C ASP A 3 10.92 11.15 -1.63
N PRO A 4 11.58 11.38 -0.47
CA PRO A 4 11.36 10.54 0.69
C PRO A 4 9.93 10.70 1.21
N ILE A 5 9.29 9.59 1.51
CA ILE A 5 7.96 9.55 2.13
C ILE A 5 8.13 9.60 3.64
N THR A 6 7.38 10.47 4.31
CA THR A 6 7.31 10.54 5.77
C THR A 6 6.33 9.49 6.32
N GLU A 7 6.50 9.11 7.59
CA GLU A 7 5.59 8.18 8.26
C GLU A 7 4.13 8.69 8.25
N ASN A 8 3.93 10.00 8.44
CA ASN A 8 2.60 10.60 8.43
C ASN A 8 1.94 10.51 7.05
N GLU A 9 2.70 10.69 5.96
CA GLU A 9 2.16 10.51 4.60
C GLU A 9 1.80 9.04 4.34
N LEU A 10 2.62 8.12 4.83
CA LEU A 10 2.38 6.68 4.70
C LEU A 10 1.10 6.25 5.44
N ILE A 11 0.91 6.71 6.68
CA ILE A 11 -0.25 6.37 7.52
C ILE A 11 -1.55 6.98 6.96
N ASN A 12 -1.48 8.18 6.38
CA ASN A 12 -2.65 8.90 5.86
C ASN A 12 -2.93 8.63 4.37
N ALA A 13 -2.19 7.71 3.74
CA ALA A 13 -2.45 7.32 2.36
C ALA A 13 -3.79 6.60 2.20
N ASP A 14 -4.40 6.73 1.02
CA ASP A 14 -5.62 5.97 0.68
C ASP A 14 -5.34 4.47 0.52
N GLU A 15 -4.16 4.15 -0.03
CA GLU A 15 -3.70 2.79 -0.33
C GLU A 15 -2.18 2.69 -0.14
N VAL A 16 -1.69 1.55 0.36
CA VAL A 16 -0.26 1.22 0.46
C VAL A 16 -0.08 -0.24 0.05
N PHE A 17 0.97 -0.54 -0.71
CA PHE A 17 1.37 -1.90 -1.05
C PHE A 17 2.89 -2.04 -1.11
N ILE A 18 3.37 -3.27 -0.98
CA ILE A 18 4.80 -3.63 -1.09
C ILE A 18 4.98 -4.47 -2.34
N THR A 19 6.06 -4.21 -3.06
CA THR A 19 6.50 -5.04 -4.18
C THR A 19 7.68 -5.91 -3.78
N ASN A 20 7.74 -7.14 -4.25
CA ASN A 20 8.96 -7.95 -4.22
C ASN A 20 9.09 -8.77 -5.52
N SER A 21 10.26 -9.34 -5.77
CA SER A 21 10.52 -10.13 -6.99
C SER A 21 9.74 -11.46 -7.10
N GLY A 22 8.90 -11.83 -6.12
CA GLY A 22 8.28 -13.16 -6.05
C GLY A 22 6.74 -13.20 -5.96
N ILE A 23 6.11 -12.22 -5.31
CA ILE A 23 4.65 -12.11 -5.08
C ILE A 23 4.10 -10.79 -5.69
N GLU A 24 4.99 -9.98 -6.26
CA GLU A 24 4.75 -8.77 -7.06
C GLU A 24 4.01 -7.62 -6.37
N ILE A 25 2.80 -7.82 -5.83
CA ILE A 25 1.99 -6.77 -5.16
C ILE A 25 1.34 -7.34 -3.89
N VAL A 26 1.74 -6.84 -2.73
CA VAL A 26 1.19 -7.21 -1.42
C VAL A 26 0.51 -6.01 -0.77
N PRO A 27 -0.82 -6.00 -0.54
CA PRO A 27 -1.51 -4.89 0.09
C PRO A 27 -1.13 -4.72 1.55
N VAL A 28 -0.91 -3.47 1.97
CA VAL A 28 -0.72 -3.07 3.37
C VAL A 28 -1.98 -2.35 3.84
N THR A 29 -2.76 -2.99 4.69
CA THR A 29 -4.02 -2.43 5.22
C THR A 29 -3.89 -1.88 6.63
N GLN A 30 -2.75 -2.12 7.29
CA GLN A 30 -2.47 -1.69 8.66
C GLN A 30 -0.96 -1.51 8.87
N ILE A 31 -0.58 -0.44 9.57
CA ILE A 31 0.77 -0.18 10.07
C ILE A 31 0.65 0.02 11.58
N ASP A 32 1.37 -0.79 12.35
CA ASP A 32 1.22 -0.89 13.80
C ASP A 32 -0.24 -1.04 14.24
N SER A 33 -0.78 -0.06 14.96
CA SER A 33 -2.17 -0.03 15.44
C SER A 33 -3.09 0.84 14.55
N GLN A 34 -2.59 1.38 13.44
CA GLN A 34 -3.32 2.30 12.57
C GLN A 34 -3.68 1.64 11.24
N TYR A 35 -4.95 1.74 10.85
CA TYR A 35 -5.41 1.20 9.58
C TYR A 35 -5.22 2.21 8.45
N ILE A 36 -4.80 1.70 7.29
CA ILE A 36 -4.71 2.47 6.05
C ILE A 36 -6.09 2.47 5.36
N GLY A 37 -6.51 3.65 4.90
CA GLY A 37 -7.75 3.86 4.15
C GLY A 37 -8.96 3.14 4.76
N LYS A 38 -9.53 2.19 4.01
CA LYS A 38 -10.77 1.45 4.37
C LYS A 38 -10.53 0.08 4.99
N LYS A 39 -9.32 -0.20 5.51
CA LYS A 39 -8.94 -1.49 6.13
C LYS A 39 -9.02 -2.69 5.20
N LYS A 40 -9.00 -2.45 3.89
CA LYS A 40 -9.02 -3.46 2.83
C LYS A 40 -8.17 -2.96 1.66
N PRO A 41 -7.69 -3.84 0.76
CA PRO A 41 -7.04 -3.41 -0.47
C PRO A 41 -7.91 -2.40 -1.20
N GLY A 42 -7.30 -1.32 -1.67
CA GLY A 42 -8.00 -0.36 -2.51
C GLY A 42 -7.99 -0.76 -3.97
N ILE A 43 -8.67 0.03 -4.80
CA ILE A 43 -8.98 -0.35 -6.17
C ILE A 43 -7.74 -0.38 -7.05
N LEU A 44 -6.76 0.50 -6.80
CA LEU A 44 -5.52 0.51 -7.56
C LEU A 44 -4.62 -0.66 -7.16
N THR A 45 -4.58 -0.98 -5.87
CA THR A 45 -3.84 -2.14 -5.36
C THR A 45 -4.41 -3.45 -5.91
N GLU A 46 -5.75 -3.62 -5.90
CA GLU A 46 -6.41 -4.77 -6.53
C GLU A 46 -6.18 -4.83 -8.03
N PHE A 47 -6.24 -3.68 -8.71
CA PHE A 47 -5.94 -3.59 -10.13
C PHE A 47 -4.51 -4.07 -10.42
N PHE A 48 -3.51 -3.57 -9.71
CA PHE A 48 -2.13 -4.00 -9.94
C PHE A 48 -1.92 -5.48 -9.61
N HIS A 49 -2.48 -5.97 -8.51
CA HIS A 49 -2.39 -7.38 -8.13
C HIS A 49 -3.03 -8.34 -9.14
N LEU A 50 -4.00 -7.90 -9.93
CA LEU A 50 -4.64 -8.72 -10.97
C LEU A 50 -3.94 -8.62 -12.34
N ASN A 51 -3.16 -7.57 -12.58
CA ASN A 51 -2.57 -7.28 -13.89
C ASN A 51 -1.06 -7.45 -13.96
N PHE A 52 -0.41 -7.66 -12.81
CA PHE A 52 0.99 -8.03 -12.67
C PHE A 52 1.01 -9.30 -11.83
#